data_AF-A0A1J4KRS4-F1
#
_entry.id   AF-A0A1J4KRS4-F1
#
_cell.length_a   1.000
_cell.length_b   1.000
_cell.length_c   1.000
_cell.angle_alpha   90.00
_cell.angle_beta   90.00
_cell.angle_gamma   90.00
#
_symmetry.space_group_name_H-M   'P 1'
#
loop_
_entity.id
_entity.type
_entity.pdbx_description
1 polymer ?
#
loop_
_entity_poly.entity_id
_entity_poly.type
_entity_poly.pdbx_seq_one_letter_code
_entity_poly.pdbx_strand_id
1 'polypeptide(L)'
;MIIFTFPFYIILVIVVLMIIPTSIGIHIHCIFLERSQIYYNEKYNLTQSKVFNLSDNMKIIYGWIDFANIENHSFHSYSNFSKCQMCNFSPHNHGFIDHDDSNDLIVSFLIGKMAGVIPFIQSLRTTGSKAQIAIFVDTLTLHTIHQRFGSFMDYCGVNLIEIGDYQKVKYYRHIYYIKYLTAASFLSTHNQFNRILITDVSDVIFQGNPFLTPFPHNNTFIVSPEFEKNGLNTSHWNTGKEYKIIRLLAENKNHTNTFAYHRQRRYYNGGIILTTQYLAINHTLNVINILNKLTTSQWNRLDRLNIRVEEQNVHNFAINEYLWKNKSIKVISDGPNHEIFMLWGRKIVRGQKFPDFKYKGKYVLLFHLTYIDKKYCKSIKYKCPPIFKFKPYYRC
;
A
#
# COMPACT_ATOMS: atom_id res chain seq x y z
N MET A 1 -55.31 -41.22 -50.94
CA MET A 1 -54.72 -39.87 -50.94
C MET A 1 -54.72 -39.26 -49.53
N ILE A 2 -54.18 -39.94 -48.50
CA ILE A 2 -53.92 -39.36 -47.16
C ILE A 2 -52.82 -40.22 -46.49
N ILE A 3 -51.60 -40.23 -47.03
CA ILE A 3 -50.46 -40.89 -46.37
C ILE A 3 -49.18 -40.11 -46.70
N PHE A 4 -49.10 -38.82 -46.36
CA PHE A 4 -47.84 -38.08 -46.40
C PHE A 4 -47.74 -36.89 -45.41
N THR A 5 -48.76 -36.62 -44.60
CA THR A 5 -48.78 -35.44 -43.71
C THR A 5 -48.20 -35.70 -42.31
N PHE A 6 -48.10 -36.96 -41.89
CA PHE A 6 -47.64 -37.30 -40.54
C PHE A 6 -46.14 -37.04 -40.26
N PRO A 7 -45.19 -37.38 -41.15
CA PRO A 7 -43.77 -37.13 -40.86
C PRO A 7 -43.43 -35.63 -40.85
N PHE A 8 -44.16 -34.81 -41.62
CA PHE A 8 -43.93 -33.37 -41.67
C PHE A 8 -44.30 -32.68 -40.35
N TYR A 9 -45.37 -33.15 -39.70
CA TYR A 9 -45.81 -32.61 -38.41
C TYR A 9 -44.81 -32.94 -37.29
N ILE A 10 -44.23 -34.14 -37.30
CA ILE A 10 -43.22 -34.53 -36.30
C ILE A 10 -41.95 -33.70 -36.46
N ILE A 11 -41.49 -33.48 -37.70
CA ILE A 11 -40.31 -32.64 -37.97
C ILE A 11 -40.57 -31.19 -37.53
N LEU A 12 -41.75 -30.64 -37.85
CA LEU A 12 -42.13 -29.30 -37.45
C LEU A 12 -42.17 -29.15 -35.92
N VAL A 13 -42.73 -30.14 -35.21
CA VAL A 13 -42.77 -30.15 -33.74
C VAL A 13 -41.37 -30.25 -33.14
N ILE A 14 -40.47 -31.05 -33.69
CA ILE A 14 -39.07 -31.14 -33.22
C ILE A 14 -38.33 -29.82 -33.46
N VAL A 15 -38.47 -29.21 -34.64
CA VAL A 15 -37.83 -27.92 -34.95
C VAL A 15 -38.35 -26.82 -34.02
N VAL A 16 -39.66 -26.74 -33.80
CA VAL A 16 -40.28 -25.72 -32.94
C VAL A 16 -39.96 -25.93 -31.46
N LEU A 17 -39.99 -27.17 -30.96
CA LEU A 17 -39.79 -27.45 -29.54
C LEU A 17 -38.31 -27.55 -29.12
N MET A 18 -37.40 -27.89 -30.03
CA MET A 18 -35.99 -28.07 -29.68
C MET A 18 -35.08 -26.97 -30.23
N ILE A 19 -35.29 -26.50 -31.46
CA ILE A 19 -34.36 -25.56 -32.12
C ILE A 19 -34.68 -24.11 -31.74
N ILE A 20 -35.96 -23.75 -31.62
CA ILE A 20 -36.35 -22.38 -31.25
C ILE A 20 -35.93 -22.04 -29.80
N PRO A 21 -36.15 -22.89 -28.77
CA PRO A 21 -35.73 -22.56 -27.41
C PRO A 21 -34.20 -22.54 -27.24
N THR A 22 -33.48 -23.38 -27.96
CA THR A 22 -32.00 -23.38 -27.92
C THR A 22 -31.41 -22.17 -28.63
N SER A 23 -31.95 -21.78 -29.79
CA SER A 23 -31.50 -20.56 -30.48
C SER A 23 -31.83 -19.28 -29.70
N ILE A 24 -33.00 -19.19 -29.07
CA ILE A 24 -33.35 -18.09 -28.16
C ILE A 24 -32.43 -18.08 -26.94
N GLY A 25 -32.15 -19.25 -26.34
CA GLY A 25 -31.22 -19.37 -25.22
C GLY A 25 -29.80 -18.92 -25.57
N ILE A 26 -29.28 -19.32 -26.74
CA ILE A 26 -27.97 -18.89 -27.24
C ILE A 26 -27.96 -17.37 -27.50
N HIS A 27 -29.02 -16.82 -28.11
CA HIS A 27 -29.08 -15.39 -28.41
C HIS A 27 -29.16 -14.54 -27.14
N ILE A 28 -29.94 -14.95 -26.14
CA ILE A 28 -29.98 -14.29 -24.81
C ILE A 28 -28.61 -14.39 -24.11
N HIS A 29 -27.94 -15.54 -24.19
CA HIS A 29 -26.61 -15.70 -23.62
C HIS A 29 -25.57 -14.81 -24.31
N CYS A 30 -25.62 -14.70 -25.65
CA CYS A 30 -24.76 -13.78 -26.41
C CYS A 30 -25.03 -12.31 -26.08
N ILE A 31 -26.30 -11.88 -26.00
CA ILE A 31 -26.65 -10.50 -25.61
C ILE A 31 -26.19 -10.20 -24.17
N PHE A 32 -26.29 -11.18 -23.27
CA PHE A 32 -25.79 -11.03 -21.89
C PHE A 32 -24.26 -10.90 -21.86
N LEU A 33 -23.54 -11.70 -22.66
CA LEU A 33 -22.09 -11.60 -22.79
C LEU A 33 -21.67 -10.25 -23.39
N GLU A 34 -22.33 -9.79 -24.45
CA GLU A 34 -22.05 -8.48 -25.06
C GLU A 34 -22.33 -7.32 -24.10
N ARG A 35 -23.48 -7.32 -23.39
CA ARG A 35 -23.76 -6.30 -22.37
C ARG A 35 -22.79 -6.33 -21.21
N SER A 36 -22.39 -7.53 -20.76
CA SER A 36 -21.38 -7.67 -19.73
C SER A 36 -20.03 -7.11 -20.20
N GLN A 37 -19.69 -7.27 -21.47
CA GLN A 37 -18.44 -6.80 -22.05
C GLN A 37 -18.45 -5.30 -22.35
N ILE A 38 -19.59 -4.73 -22.76
CA ILE A 38 -19.77 -3.28 -22.90
C ILE A 38 -19.71 -2.60 -21.53
N TYR A 39 -20.43 -3.11 -20.53
CA TYR A 39 -20.35 -2.62 -19.15
C TYR A 39 -18.94 -2.74 -18.57
N TYR A 40 -18.24 -3.83 -18.88
CA TYR A 40 -16.83 -3.98 -18.55
C TYR A 40 -16.00 -2.90 -19.26
N ASN A 41 -16.11 -2.73 -20.57
CA ASN A 41 -15.31 -1.77 -21.31
C ASN A 41 -15.55 -0.31 -20.88
N GLU A 42 -16.79 0.09 -20.62
CA GLU A 42 -17.10 1.44 -20.11
C GLU A 42 -16.57 1.66 -18.69
N LYS A 43 -16.75 0.68 -17.79
CA LYS A 43 -16.17 0.73 -16.45
C LYS A 43 -14.64 0.75 -16.47
N TYR A 44 -14.01 0.04 -17.40
CA TYR A 44 -12.54 -0.02 -17.51
C TYR A 44 -11.92 1.24 -18.12
N ASN A 45 -12.65 1.97 -18.97
CA ASN A 45 -12.20 3.28 -19.45
C ASN A 45 -12.21 4.35 -18.34
N LEU A 46 -13.10 4.21 -17.34
CA LEU A 46 -13.13 5.06 -16.13
C LEU A 46 -12.03 4.69 -15.11
N THR A 47 -11.51 3.47 -15.14
CA THR A 47 -10.50 2.96 -14.18
C THR A 47 -9.07 2.96 -14.74
N GLN A 48 -8.77 3.84 -15.70
CA GLN A 48 -7.40 4.05 -16.16
C GLN A 48 -6.83 5.33 -15.56
N SER A 49 -5.67 5.22 -14.92
CA SER A 49 -4.93 6.39 -14.44
C SER A 49 -4.44 7.23 -15.63
N LYS A 50 -4.48 8.55 -15.50
CA LYS A 50 -3.84 9.47 -16.48
C LYS A 50 -2.31 9.38 -16.45
N VAL A 51 -1.74 8.76 -15.42
CA VAL A 51 -0.30 8.74 -15.12
C VAL A 51 0.40 7.49 -15.69
N PHE A 52 -0.28 6.34 -15.65
CA PHE A 52 0.30 5.07 -16.07
C PHE A 52 -0.76 4.13 -16.65
N ASN A 53 -0.31 3.27 -17.56
CA ASN A 53 -1.14 2.22 -18.15
C ASN A 53 -0.88 0.91 -17.44
N LEU A 54 -1.92 0.21 -17.03
CA LEU A 54 -1.82 -1.14 -16.49
C LEU A 54 -1.72 -2.16 -17.63
N SER A 55 -0.85 -3.16 -17.50
CA SER A 55 -0.84 -4.34 -18.37
C SER A 55 -2.11 -5.17 -18.16
N ASP A 56 -2.47 -6.05 -19.09
CA ASP A 56 -3.71 -6.84 -19.01
C ASP A 56 -3.79 -7.65 -17.70
N ASN A 57 -2.69 -8.25 -17.27
CA ASN A 57 -2.62 -8.96 -15.98
C ASN A 57 -2.89 -8.02 -14.80
N MET A 58 -2.33 -6.81 -14.82
CA MET A 58 -2.59 -5.83 -13.77
C MET A 58 -4.00 -5.27 -13.82
N LYS A 59 -4.61 -5.09 -15.01
CA LYS A 59 -6.02 -4.70 -15.16
C LYS A 59 -6.96 -5.75 -14.58
N ILE A 60 -6.69 -7.04 -14.78
CA ILE A 60 -7.48 -8.12 -14.17
C ILE A 60 -7.45 -8.03 -12.63
N ILE A 61 -6.31 -7.68 -12.05
CA ILE A 61 -6.11 -7.67 -10.59
C ILE A 61 -6.58 -6.37 -9.95
N TYR A 62 -6.33 -5.22 -10.60
CA TYR A 62 -6.47 -3.88 -10.03
C TYR A 62 -7.40 -2.96 -10.82
N GLY A 63 -8.05 -3.44 -11.89
CA GLY A 63 -8.97 -2.65 -12.71
C GLY A 63 -10.26 -2.25 -12.00
N TRP A 64 -10.45 -2.69 -10.75
CA TRP A 64 -11.50 -2.22 -9.87
C TRP A 64 -11.14 -0.92 -9.13
N ILE A 65 -9.86 -0.52 -9.12
CA ILE A 65 -9.42 0.73 -8.50
C ILE A 65 -9.93 1.91 -9.33
N ASP A 66 -10.70 2.79 -8.70
CA ASP A 66 -11.17 4.02 -9.33
C ASP A 66 -10.09 5.11 -9.27
N PHE A 67 -9.20 5.10 -10.26
CA PHE A 67 -8.15 6.12 -10.37
C PHE A 67 -8.72 7.50 -10.66
N ALA A 68 -9.87 7.62 -11.33
CA ALA A 68 -10.48 8.93 -11.56
C ALA A 68 -10.90 9.58 -10.24
N ASN A 69 -11.45 8.82 -9.31
CA ASN A 69 -11.79 9.33 -7.98
C ASN A 69 -10.54 9.74 -7.17
N ILE A 70 -9.44 8.98 -7.28
CA ILE A 70 -8.16 9.33 -6.65
C ILE A 70 -7.58 10.62 -7.25
N GLU A 71 -7.55 10.71 -8.57
CA GLU A 71 -6.90 11.80 -9.30
C GLU A 71 -7.64 13.13 -9.17
N ASN A 72 -8.97 13.08 -9.11
CA ASN A 72 -9.84 14.24 -9.02
C ASN A 72 -10.32 14.52 -7.58
N HIS A 73 -9.78 13.83 -6.58
CA HIS A 73 -10.15 14.02 -5.18
C HIS A 73 -9.94 15.49 -4.76
N SER A 74 -10.96 16.12 -4.19
CA SER A 74 -10.83 17.47 -3.63
C SER A 74 -10.06 17.41 -2.30
N PHE A 75 -8.73 17.53 -2.36
CA PHE A 75 -7.90 17.46 -1.18
C PHE A 75 -8.12 18.66 -0.25
N HIS A 76 -8.42 18.40 1.02
CA HIS A 76 -8.57 19.42 2.04
C HIS A 76 -7.29 19.53 2.88
N SER A 77 -6.66 20.71 2.86
CA SER A 77 -5.55 21.03 3.76
C SER A 77 -6.08 21.46 5.12
N TYR A 78 -5.67 20.75 6.18
CA TYR A 78 -6.06 21.02 7.54
C TYR A 78 -4.94 21.73 8.30
N SER A 79 -5.31 22.72 9.10
CA SER A 79 -4.38 23.48 9.96
C SER A 79 -4.75 23.47 11.44
N ASN A 80 -5.98 23.09 11.78
CA ASN A 80 -6.48 23.07 13.15
C ASN A 80 -6.82 21.64 13.60
N PHE A 81 -6.04 21.13 14.56
CA PHE A 81 -6.21 19.80 15.13
C PHE A 81 -6.64 19.84 16.60
N SER A 82 -7.17 20.97 17.10
CA SER A 82 -7.52 21.13 18.52
C SER A 82 -8.63 20.19 19.00
N LYS A 83 -9.47 19.71 18.07
CA LYS A 83 -10.51 18.71 18.33
C LYS A 83 -10.02 17.27 18.20
N CYS A 84 -8.79 17.04 17.73
CA CYS A 84 -8.22 15.71 17.64
C CYS A 84 -7.87 15.20 19.04
N GLN A 85 -8.31 13.99 19.38
CA GLN A 85 -8.00 13.41 20.68
C GLN A 85 -6.56 12.90 20.71
N MET A 86 -5.71 13.50 21.55
CA MET A 86 -4.31 13.13 21.69
C MET A 86 -4.09 11.92 22.62
N CYS A 87 -2.92 11.31 22.50
CA CYS A 87 -2.38 10.37 23.48
C CYS A 87 -1.75 11.13 24.66
N ASN A 88 -1.56 10.44 25.79
CA ASN A 88 -0.97 10.97 27.01
C ASN A 88 0.54 10.63 27.12
N PHE A 89 1.35 11.21 26.24
CA PHE A 89 2.81 11.08 26.31
C PHE A 89 3.56 12.33 25.82
N SER A 90 4.81 12.49 26.23
CA SER A 90 5.70 13.56 25.78
C SER A 90 6.50 13.12 24.55
N PRO A 91 6.42 13.84 23.41
CA PRO A 91 7.15 13.47 22.19
C PRO A 91 8.67 13.58 22.35
N HIS A 92 9.42 12.67 21.72
CA HIS A 92 10.88 12.63 21.84
C HIS A 92 11.64 13.82 21.22
N ASN A 93 11.02 14.56 20.30
CA ASN A 93 11.68 15.62 19.53
C ASN A 93 10.98 16.98 19.61
N HIS A 94 10.38 17.30 20.77
CA HIS A 94 9.64 18.54 21.02
C HIS A 94 10.48 19.84 20.88
N GLY A 95 11.82 19.74 20.76
CA GLY A 95 12.73 20.89 20.68
C GLY A 95 13.14 21.35 19.28
N PHE A 96 12.83 20.59 18.22
CA PHE A 96 13.16 20.96 16.83
C PHE A 96 12.00 21.76 16.23
N ILE A 97 11.81 23.00 16.67
CA ILE A 97 10.64 23.84 16.33
C ILE A 97 10.78 24.53 14.94
N ASP A 98 11.96 24.52 14.33
CA ASP A 98 12.24 25.34 13.15
C ASP A 98 11.66 24.81 11.82
N HIS A 99 11.02 23.63 11.81
CA HIS A 99 10.47 23.05 10.59
C HIS A 99 8.93 23.01 10.63
N ASP A 100 8.28 23.75 9.73
CA ASP A 100 6.84 23.64 9.51
C ASP A 100 6.52 22.48 8.56
N ASP A 101 5.91 21.42 9.10
CA ASP A 101 5.53 20.22 8.36
C ASP A 101 4.10 20.28 7.78
N SER A 102 3.48 21.47 7.74
CA SER A 102 2.11 21.66 7.25
C SER A 102 1.89 21.26 5.78
N ASN A 103 2.95 21.34 4.97
CA ASN A 103 3.00 20.93 3.56
C ASN A 103 3.65 19.55 3.35
N ASP A 104 3.88 18.79 4.42
CA ASP A 104 4.28 17.39 4.30
C ASP A 104 3.04 16.48 4.30
N LEU A 105 3.18 15.27 3.75
CA LEU A 105 2.06 14.34 3.58
C LEU A 105 2.43 12.94 4.05
N ILE A 106 1.52 12.33 4.80
CA ILE A 106 1.50 10.89 5.04
C ILE A 106 0.53 10.24 4.07
N VAL A 107 1.01 9.22 3.36
CA VAL A 107 0.22 8.41 2.44
C VAL A 107 0.14 6.99 2.96
N SER A 108 -1.09 6.52 3.18
CA SER A 108 -1.36 5.17 3.65
C SER A 108 -2.53 4.54 2.90
N PHE A 109 -2.68 3.24 3.03
CA PHE A 109 -3.82 2.51 2.49
C PHE A 109 -4.42 1.61 3.57
N LEU A 110 -5.71 1.35 3.46
CA LEU A 110 -6.46 0.57 4.44
C LEU A 110 -7.63 -0.14 3.77
N ILE A 111 -7.63 -1.47 3.84
CA ILE A 111 -8.76 -2.30 3.39
C ILE A 111 -9.15 -3.24 4.54
N GLY A 112 -10.39 -3.12 4.98
CA GLY A 112 -11.03 -3.92 6.02
C GLY A 112 -10.56 -3.59 7.44
N LYS A 113 -9.38 -4.06 7.86
CA LYS A 113 -8.98 -4.07 9.28
C LYS A 113 -8.53 -2.68 9.76
N MET A 114 -9.46 -1.91 10.33
CA MET A 114 -9.19 -0.57 10.92
C MET A 114 -8.45 -0.59 12.28
N ALA A 115 -8.11 -1.76 12.81
CA ALA A 115 -7.35 -1.84 14.05
C ALA A 115 -5.99 -1.15 13.87
N GLY A 116 -5.65 -0.23 14.78
CA GLY A 116 -4.41 0.55 14.71
C GLY A 116 -4.56 1.92 14.07
N VAL A 117 -5.61 2.20 13.29
CA VAL A 117 -5.80 3.49 12.62
C VAL A 117 -5.93 4.65 13.61
N ILE A 118 -6.71 4.44 14.68
CA ILE A 118 -6.87 5.46 15.72
C ILE A 118 -5.54 5.76 16.42
N PRO A 119 -4.84 4.79 17.05
CA PRO A 119 -3.58 5.09 17.72
C PRO A 119 -2.49 5.59 16.76
N PHE A 120 -2.51 5.20 15.49
CA PHE A 120 -1.66 5.81 14.46
C PHE A 120 -1.86 7.32 14.37
N ILE A 121 -3.11 7.76 14.17
CA ILE A 121 -3.47 9.19 14.05
C ILE A 121 -3.21 9.93 15.37
N GLN A 122 -3.69 9.39 16.50
CA GLN A 122 -3.55 10.04 17.80
C GLN A 122 -2.08 10.23 18.16
N SER A 123 -1.25 9.20 17.96
CA SER A 123 0.16 9.28 18.32
C SER A 123 0.91 10.28 17.45
N LEU A 124 0.62 10.34 16.14
CA LEU A 124 1.17 11.37 15.25
C LEU A 124 0.80 12.78 15.73
N ARG A 125 -0.49 13.04 15.97
CA ARG A 125 -0.96 14.38 16.37
C ARG A 125 -0.45 14.79 17.75
N THR A 126 -0.24 13.82 18.66
CA THR A 126 0.43 14.04 19.95
C THR A 126 1.85 14.56 19.77
N THR A 127 2.52 14.22 18.66
CA THR A 127 3.88 14.71 18.36
C THR A 127 3.95 16.17 17.94
N GLY A 128 2.79 16.83 17.78
CA GLY A 128 2.70 18.20 17.25
C GLY A 128 2.81 18.28 15.74
N SER A 129 2.86 17.15 15.03
CA SER A 129 2.94 17.13 13.58
C SER A 129 1.70 17.75 12.93
N LYS A 130 1.94 18.67 11.99
CA LYS A 130 0.92 19.32 11.15
C LYS A 130 0.82 18.70 9.76
N ALA A 131 1.59 17.65 9.49
CA ALA A 131 1.55 16.95 8.21
C ALA A 131 0.13 16.51 7.86
N GLN A 132 -0.21 16.63 6.58
CA GLN A 132 -1.49 16.16 6.07
C GLN A 132 -1.50 14.64 6.04
N ILE A 133 -2.69 14.03 6.09
CA ILE A 133 -2.84 12.57 6.05
C ILE A 133 -3.81 12.23 4.92
N ALA A 134 -3.39 11.36 4.01
CA ALA A 134 -4.23 10.74 3.00
C ALA A 134 -4.27 9.22 3.24
N ILE A 135 -5.47 8.68 3.48
CA ILE A 135 -5.68 7.23 3.62
C ILE A 135 -6.62 6.75 2.52
N PHE A 136 -6.06 5.93 1.63
CA PHE A 136 -6.83 5.25 0.59
C PHE A 136 -7.63 4.10 1.18
N VAL A 137 -8.94 4.09 0.96
CA VAL A 137 -9.88 3.12 1.53
C VAL A 137 -10.85 2.58 0.48
N ASP A 138 -11.18 1.29 0.56
CA ASP A 138 -12.29 0.76 -0.23
C ASP A 138 -13.63 1.26 0.33
N THR A 139 -14.67 1.25 -0.52
CA THR A 139 -16.01 1.78 -0.23
C THR A 139 -16.58 1.24 1.10
N LEU A 140 -16.43 -0.06 1.36
CA LEU A 140 -16.92 -0.68 2.59
C LEU A 140 -16.16 -0.18 3.83
N THR A 141 -14.84 -0.04 3.73
CA THR A 141 -14.02 0.49 4.84
C THR A 141 -14.34 1.96 5.09
N LEU A 142 -14.52 2.77 4.04
CA LEU A 142 -14.93 4.17 4.15
C LEU A 142 -16.25 4.30 4.92
N HIS A 143 -17.27 3.56 4.51
CA HIS A 143 -18.57 3.56 5.18
C HIS A 143 -18.44 3.15 6.66
N THR A 144 -17.65 2.10 6.93
CA THR A 144 -17.42 1.63 8.29
C THR A 144 -16.70 2.67 9.15
N ILE A 145 -15.74 3.40 8.59
CA ILE A 145 -15.06 4.50 9.26
C ILE A 145 -16.04 5.62 9.60
N HIS A 146 -16.84 6.09 8.65
CA HIS A 146 -17.82 7.14 8.92
C HIS A 146 -18.82 6.73 9.99
N GLN A 147 -19.32 5.49 9.93
CA GLN A 147 -20.27 4.97 10.91
C GLN A 147 -19.65 4.85 12.31
N ARG A 148 -18.40 4.39 12.42
CA ARG A 148 -17.80 4.05 13.72
C ARG A 148 -17.00 5.18 14.35
N PHE A 149 -16.35 6.00 13.54
CA PHE A 149 -15.43 7.04 14.00
C PHE A 149 -16.02 8.45 13.92
N GLY A 150 -17.14 8.62 13.19
CA GLY A 150 -17.80 9.91 13.02
C GLY A 150 -16.82 10.98 12.54
N SER A 151 -16.87 12.17 13.15
CA SER A 151 -16.02 13.31 12.80
C SER A 151 -14.56 13.21 13.28
N PHE A 152 -14.12 12.09 13.88
CA PHE A 152 -12.74 11.97 14.37
C PHE A 152 -11.70 12.14 13.26
N MET A 153 -11.97 11.57 12.08
CA MET A 153 -11.06 11.68 10.93
C MET A 153 -10.88 13.15 10.51
N ASP A 154 -11.98 13.89 10.41
CA ASP A 154 -11.97 15.32 10.06
C ASP A 154 -11.28 16.16 11.13
N TYR A 155 -11.58 15.90 12.42
CA TYR A 155 -10.95 16.60 13.55
C TYR A 155 -9.44 16.41 13.63
N CYS A 156 -8.94 15.29 13.11
CA CYS A 156 -7.52 14.99 13.04
C CYS A 156 -6.91 15.28 11.65
N GLY A 157 -7.67 15.89 10.74
CA GLY A 157 -7.25 16.26 9.39
C GLY A 157 -6.80 15.08 8.54
N VAL A 158 -7.64 14.06 8.46
CA VAL A 158 -7.44 12.89 7.61
C VAL A 158 -8.32 13.00 6.38
N ASN A 159 -7.71 13.05 5.20
CA ASN A 159 -8.40 12.88 3.94
C ASN A 159 -8.58 11.37 3.68
N LEU A 160 -9.82 10.90 3.76
CA LEU A 160 -10.19 9.55 3.33
C LEU A 160 -10.48 9.58 1.83
N ILE A 161 -9.75 8.79 1.06
CA ILE A 161 -9.87 8.76 -0.39
C ILE A 161 -10.43 7.40 -0.78
N GLU A 162 -11.66 7.38 -1.28
CA GLU A 162 -12.28 6.16 -1.78
C GLU A 162 -11.57 5.67 -3.05
N ILE A 163 -11.25 4.38 -3.10
CA ILE A 163 -10.58 3.76 -4.26
C ILE A 163 -11.47 2.76 -5.00
N GLY A 164 -12.76 2.74 -4.68
CA GLY A 164 -13.76 1.82 -5.23
C GLY A 164 -13.99 0.55 -4.41
N ASP A 165 -14.85 -0.33 -4.95
CA ASP A 165 -15.24 -1.58 -4.30
C ASP A 165 -14.15 -2.65 -4.42
N TYR A 166 -13.49 -2.96 -3.31
CA TYR A 166 -12.44 -3.98 -3.26
C TYR A 166 -12.93 -5.33 -3.80
N GLN A 167 -12.38 -5.74 -4.93
CA GLN A 167 -12.61 -7.07 -5.50
C GLN A 167 -11.62 -8.05 -4.89
N LYS A 168 -12.14 -9.05 -4.18
CA LYS A 168 -11.31 -10.06 -3.54
C LYS A 168 -10.52 -10.83 -4.60
N VAL A 169 -9.23 -10.56 -4.64
CA VAL A 169 -8.26 -11.23 -5.50
C VAL A 169 -7.94 -12.63 -5.01
N LYS A 170 -7.60 -13.52 -5.95
CA LYS A 170 -7.22 -14.92 -5.67
C LYS A 170 -6.04 -15.04 -4.71
N TYR A 171 -5.02 -14.19 -4.88
CA TYR A 171 -3.81 -14.19 -4.06
C TYR A 171 -3.73 -12.95 -3.19
N TYR A 172 -3.74 -13.13 -1.87
CA TYR A 172 -3.71 -12.03 -0.91
C TYR A 172 -2.49 -11.11 -1.07
N ARG A 173 -1.39 -11.59 -1.65
CA ARG A 173 -0.18 -10.81 -1.95
C ARG A 173 -0.44 -9.55 -2.77
N HIS A 174 -1.46 -9.54 -3.63
CA HIS A 174 -1.74 -8.40 -4.49
C HIS A 174 -2.18 -7.15 -3.71
N ILE A 175 -2.80 -7.33 -2.54
CA ILE A 175 -3.29 -6.21 -1.73
C ILE A 175 -2.16 -5.23 -1.34
N TYR A 176 -0.93 -5.73 -1.18
CA TYR A 176 0.20 -4.93 -0.76
C TYR A 176 0.70 -3.96 -1.83
N TYR A 177 0.35 -4.17 -3.11
CA TYR A 177 0.75 -3.27 -4.18
C TYR A 177 -0.18 -2.07 -4.36
N ILE A 178 -1.38 -2.10 -3.77
CA ILE A 178 -2.38 -1.03 -3.89
C ILE A 178 -1.77 0.31 -3.47
N LYS A 179 -0.97 0.32 -2.39
CA LYS A 179 -0.27 1.54 -1.92
C LYS A 179 0.58 2.23 -2.98
N TYR A 180 1.22 1.47 -3.89
CA TYR A 180 2.03 2.06 -4.96
C TYR A 180 1.15 2.64 -6.06
N LEU A 181 0.09 1.93 -6.44
CA LEU A 181 -0.87 2.36 -7.46
C LEU A 181 -1.57 3.65 -7.04
N THR A 182 -2.13 3.67 -5.82
CA THR A 182 -2.87 4.81 -5.31
C THR A 182 -1.94 5.99 -5.02
N ALA A 183 -0.75 5.76 -4.44
CA ALA A 183 0.21 6.84 -4.21
C ALA A 183 0.73 7.44 -5.53
N ALA A 184 1.08 6.62 -6.54
CA ALA A 184 1.54 7.13 -7.83
C ALA A 184 0.49 8.01 -8.50
N SER A 185 -0.77 7.55 -8.51
CA SER A 185 -1.88 8.26 -9.12
C SER A 185 -2.16 9.59 -8.39
N PHE A 186 -2.34 9.55 -7.07
CA PHE A 186 -2.63 10.73 -6.25
C PHE A 186 -1.51 11.77 -6.29
N LEU A 187 -0.26 11.36 -6.03
CA LEU A 187 0.87 12.28 -5.92
C LEU A 187 1.20 12.94 -7.25
N SER A 188 0.83 12.34 -8.38
CA SER A 188 1.05 12.93 -9.71
C SER A 188 0.04 14.03 -10.04
N THR A 189 -1.14 14.06 -9.41
CA THR A 189 -2.14 15.11 -9.62
C THR A 189 -2.21 16.14 -8.50
N HIS A 190 -1.58 15.87 -7.35
CA HIS A 190 -1.57 16.75 -6.17
C HIS A 190 -0.14 17.16 -5.81
N ASN A 191 0.45 18.08 -6.56
CA ASN A 191 1.89 18.40 -6.54
C ASN A 191 2.35 19.44 -5.48
N GLN A 192 1.57 19.65 -4.42
CA GLN A 192 1.82 20.70 -3.42
C GLN A 192 2.67 20.26 -2.20
N PHE A 193 3.18 19.02 -2.16
CA PHE A 193 3.77 18.46 -0.94
C PHE A 193 5.31 18.44 -0.97
N ASN A 194 5.92 18.82 0.15
CA ASN A 194 7.38 18.86 0.28
C ASN A 194 7.97 17.46 0.46
N ARG A 195 7.51 16.76 1.51
CA ARG A 195 7.96 15.40 1.84
C ARG A 195 6.79 14.46 2.03
N ILE A 196 7.01 13.23 1.62
CA ILE A 196 6.03 12.15 1.63
C ILE A 196 6.53 11.04 2.55
N LEU A 197 5.72 10.68 3.53
CA LEU A 197 5.85 9.45 4.30
C LEU A 197 4.84 8.42 3.76
N ILE A 198 5.29 7.46 2.96
CA ILE A 198 4.47 6.31 2.57
C ILE A 198 4.59 5.26 3.67
N THR A 199 3.50 4.90 4.34
CA THR A 199 3.58 3.95 5.45
C THR A 199 2.33 3.09 5.65
N ASP A 200 2.51 1.92 6.27
CA ASP A 200 1.41 1.10 6.78
C ASP A 200 0.69 1.83 7.93
N VAL A 201 -0.63 1.63 8.07
CA VAL A 201 -1.42 2.32 9.10
C VAL A 201 -1.72 1.46 10.34
N SER A 202 -1.87 0.14 10.17
CA SER A 202 -2.41 -0.72 11.23
C SER A 202 -1.41 -1.09 12.33
N ASP A 203 -0.12 -0.94 12.07
CA ASP A 203 0.98 -1.44 12.91
C ASP A 203 2.14 -0.44 13.05
N VAL A 204 1.84 0.84 12.82
CA VAL A 204 2.75 1.97 13.02
C VAL A 204 2.29 2.82 14.21
N ILE A 205 3.25 3.27 15.01
CA ILE A 205 3.02 4.20 16.11
C ILE A 205 4.12 5.27 16.11
N PHE A 206 3.76 6.50 16.46
CA PHE A 206 4.69 7.63 16.53
C PHE A 206 5.03 7.95 18.00
N GLN A 207 6.30 8.16 18.27
CA GLN A 207 6.85 8.63 19.55
C GLN A 207 7.50 10.02 19.41
N GLY A 208 7.71 10.45 18.17
CA GLY A 208 8.12 11.81 17.79
C GLY A 208 7.67 12.12 16.37
N ASN A 209 7.76 13.39 15.98
CA ASN A 209 7.35 13.82 14.65
C ASN A 209 8.36 13.31 13.60
N PRO A 210 7.99 12.39 12.68
CA PRO A 210 8.94 11.80 11.73
C PRO A 210 9.48 12.83 10.72
N PHE A 211 8.75 13.92 10.49
CA PHE A 211 9.12 15.01 9.60
C PHE A 211 10.19 15.94 10.21
N LEU A 212 10.57 15.76 11.46
CA LEU A 212 11.76 16.43 12.03
C LEU A 212 13.04 15.61 11.83
N THR A 213 12.95 14.43 11.18
CA THR A 213 14.13 13.66 10.75
C THR A 213 14.98 14.52 9.81
N PRO A 214 16.30 14.66 10.06
CA PRO A 214 17.16 15.45 9.18
C PRO A 214 17.10 14.96 7.74
N PHE A 215 16.77 15.88 6.83
CA PHE A 215 16.57 15.60 5.41
C PHE A 215 17.67 16.31 4.61
N PRO A 216 18.83 15.63 4.36
CA PRO A 216 20.06 16.30 3.95
C PRO A 216 19.99 17.05 2.63
N HIS A 217 19.09 16.66 1.71
CA HIS A 217 18.85 17.36 0.44
C HIS A 217 17.59 16.80 -0.26
N ASN A 218 17.09 17.51 -1.27
CA ASN A 218 15.86 17.16 -2.02
C ASN A 218 15.89 15.78 -2.70
N ASN A 219 17.08 15.24 -2.99
CA ASN A 219 17.23 13.90 -3.56
C ASN A 219 17.45 12.78 -2.51
N THR A 220 16.93 12.96 -1.30
CA THR A 220 17.07 11.96 -0.22
C THR A 220 15.92 10.97 -0.24
N PHE A 221 16.24 9.68 -0.13
CA PHE A 221 15.27 8.60 0.03
C PHE A 221 15.57 7.82 1.31
N ILE A 222 14.74 7.99 2.34
CA ILE A 222 14.91 7.38 3.66
C ILE A 222 14.08 6.10 3.74
N VAL A 223 14.74 4.98 4.06
CA VAL A 223 14.09 3.67 4.22
C VAL A 223 14.73 2.86 5.34
N SER A 224 13.93 2.07 6.07
CA SER A 224 14.44 1.23 7.16
C SER A 224 14.96 -0.11 6.62
N PRO A 225 16.25 -0.48 6.86
CA PRO A 225 16.75 -1.80 6.48
C PRO A 225 16.15 -2.88 7.38
N GLU A 226 15.76 -4.03 6.87
CA GLU A 226 15.12 -5.03 7.74
C GLU A 226 16.07 -5.68 8.76
N PHE A 227 17.37 -5.63 8.52
CA PHE A 227 18.36 -6.34 9.34
C PHE A 227 19.54 -5.45 9.75
N GLU A 228 20.18 -5.80 10.87
CA GLU A 228 21.27 -5.06 11.53
C GLU A 228 22.45 -4.69 10.64
N LYS A 229 22.74 -5.48 9.59
CA LYS A 229 23.86 -5.23 8.66
C LYS A 229 23.50 -4.20 7.57
N ASN A 230 22.70 -3.18 7.90
CA ASN A 230 22.14 -2.23 6.94
C ASN A 230 21.45 -2.92 5.74
N GLY A 231 20.80 -4.06 6.01
CA GLY A 231 20.15 -4.87 4.98
C GLY A 231 21.11 -5.64 4.05
N LEU A 232 22.42 -5.69 4.33
CA LEU A 232 23.38 -6.51 3.59
C LEU A 232 23.43 -7.95 4.12
N ASN A 233 23.92 -8.88 3.30
CA ASN A 233 24.13 -10.29 3.66
C ASN A 233 22.85 -10.98 4.15
N THR A 234 21.74 -10.73 3.47
CA THR A 234 20.44 -11.32 3.80
C THR A 234 20.35 -12.74 3.24
N SER A 235 20.28 -13.74 4.11
CA SER A 235 20.17 -15.16 3.73
C SER A 235 18.97 -15.46 2.84
N HIS A 236 17.91 -14.63 2.95
CA HIS A 236 16.70 -14.65 2.12
C HIS A 236 16.95 -14.56 0.61
N TRP A 237 18.02 -13.87 0.20
CA TRP A 237 18.42 -13.73 -1.20
C TRP A 237 19.51 -14.70 -1.64
N ASN A 238 19.91 -15.64 -0.78
CA ASN A 238 20.85 -16.69 -1.17
C ASN A 238 20.11 -17.87 -1.82
N THR A 239 18.99 -18.28 -1.22
CA THR A 239 18.18 -19.42 -1.67
C THR A 239 16.69 -19.16 -1.40
N GLY A 240 15.81 -20.09 -1.81
CA GLY A 240 14.39 -20.04 -1.44
C GLY A 240 13.51 -19.18 -2.35
N LYS A 241 12.33 -18.81 -1.84
CA LYS A 241 11.26 -18.19 -2.64
C LYS A 241 11.54 -16.73 -3.00
N GLU A 242 12.18 -15.97 -2.12
CA GLU A 242 12.54 -14.57 -2.37
C GLU A 242 13.61 -14.45 -3.46
N TYR A 243 14.67 -15.27 -3.39
CA TYR A 243 15.65 -15.35 -4.47
C TYR A 243 15.01 -15.72 -5.83
N LYS A 244 14.02 -16.64 -5.84
CA LYS A 244 13.27 -16.97 -7.07
C LYS A 244 12.50 -15.78 -7.63
N ILE A 245 11.98 -14.89 -6.78
CA ILE A 245 11.34 -13.64 -7.22
C ILE A 245 12.38 -12.72 -7.84
N ILE A 246 13.50 -12.45 -7.17
CA ILE A 246 14.56 -11.58 -7.70
C ILE A 246 15.05 -12.09 -9.07
N ARG A 247 15.26 -13.41 -9.22
CA ARG A 247 15.61 -14.01 -10.51
C ARG A 247 14.55 -13.77 -11.57
N LEU A 248 13.28 -13.95 -11.23
CA LEU A 248 12.17 -13.70 -12.14
C LEU A 248 12.09 -12.22 -12.56
N LEU A 249 12.27 -11.28 -11.63
CA LEU A 249 12.30 -9.85 -11.96
C LEU A 249 13.51 -9.48 -12.83
N ALA A 250 14.65 -10.13 -12.60
CA ALA A 250 15.87 -9.94 -13.37
C ALA A 250 15.76 -10.45 -14.81
N GLU A 251 14.87 -11.40 -15.13
CA GLU A 251 14.63 -11.86 -16.51
C GLU A 251 14.23 -10.70 -17.45
N ASN A 252 13.60 -9.64 -16.91
CA ASN A 252 13.19 -8.46 -17.68
C ASN A 252 14.27 -7.36 -17.70
N LYS A 253 15.47 -7.62 -17.18
CA LYS A 253 16.64 -6.74 -17.25
C LYS A 253 17.90 -7.53 -17.61
N ASN A 254 18.38 -7.34 -18.84
CA ASN A 254 19.56 -8.01 -19.42
C ASN A 254 20.87 -7.87 -18.61
N HIS A 255 20.96 -6.97 -17.63
CA HIS A 255 22.19 -6.66 -16.88
C HIS A 255 22.04 -6.78 -15.36
N THR A 256 21.01 -7.46 -14.85
CA THR A 256 20.84 -7.63 -13.41
C THR A 256 21.62 -8.85 -12.92
N ASN A 257 22.70 -8.62 -12.17
CA ASN A 257 23.43 -9.68 -11.48
C ASN A 257 22.68 -10.11 -10.21
N THR A 258 21.95 -11.22 -10.29
CA THR A 258 21.17 -11.75 -9.16
C THR A 258 22.06 -12.25 -8.02
N PHE A 259 23.29 -12.68 -8.28
CA PHE A 259 24.24 -13.09 -7.22
C PHE A 259 24.69 -11.90 -6.37
N ALA A 260 24.70 -10.70 -6.93
CA ALA A 260 25.01 -9.48 -6.19
C ALA A 260 23.95 -9.16 -5.12
N TYR A 261 22.71 -9.69 -5.23
CA TYR A 261 21.66 -9.39 -4.27
C TYR A 261 22.02 -9.83 -2.86
N HIS A 262 22.59 -11.02 -2.71
CA HIS A 262 22.98 -11.54 -1.42
C HIS A 262 24.07 -10.70 -0.71
N ARG A 263 25.07 -10.21 -1.45
CA ARG A 263 26.28 -9.61 -0.85
C ARG A 263 26.35 -8.09 -0.94
N GLN A 264 25.77 -7.50 -1.98
CA GLN A 264 25.99 -6.10 -2.36
C GLN A 264 24.70 -5.28 -2.35
N ARG A 265 23.54 -5.91 -2.52
CA ARG A 265 22.25 -5.21 -2.45
C ARG A 265 21.73 -5.18 -1.03
N ARG A 266 20.94 -4.15 -0.75
CA ARG A 266 20.39 -3.90 0.58
C ARG A 266 18.91 -4.24 0.60
N TYR A 267 18.50 -4.93 1.65
CA TYR A 267 17.12 -5.33 1.92
C TYR A 267 16.45 -4.34 2.88
N TYR A 268 15.47 -3.63 2.36
CA TYR A 268 14.67 -2.60 3.03
C TYR A 268 13.25 -3.08 3.26
N ASN A 269 12.60 -2.50 4.25
CA ASN A 269 11.19 -2.66 4.51
C ASN A 269 10.36 -1.78 3.58
N GLY A 270 9.36 -2.40 2.93
CA GLY A 270 8.46 -1.71 2.01
C GLY A 270 7.30 -0.98 2.69
N GLY A 271 7.16 -1.09 4.01
CA GLY A 271 6.07 -0.50 4.80
C GLY A 271 6.37 0.90 5.35
N ILE A 272 7.58 1.44 5.18
CA ILE A 272 7.89 2.82 5.53
C ILE A 272 8.92 3.43 4.59
N ILE A 273 8.57 4.56 3.98
CA ILE A 273 9.43 5.33 3.09
C ILE A 273 9.22 6.81 3.42
N LEU A 274 10.29 7.56 3.70
CA LEU A 274 10.24 9.02 3.82
C LEU A 274 11.13 9.66 2.75
N THR A 275 10.54 10.46 1.86
CA THR A 275 11.28 11.07 0.73
C THR A 275 10.58 12.34 0.24
N THR A 276 11.06 12.96 -0.83
CA THR A 276 10.35 14.07 -1.50
C THR A 276 9.25 13.55 -2.40
N GLN A 277 8.28 14.41 -2.74
CA GLN A 277 7.18 14.04 -3.61
C GLN A 277 7.62 13.45 -4.96
N TYR A 278 8.55 14.13 -5.64
CA TYR A 278 9.09 13.65 -6.91
C TYR A 278 9.70 12.24 -6.81
N LEU A 279 10.49 11.97 -5.75
CA LEU A 279 11.09 10.66 -5.54
C LEU A 279 10.09 9.59 -5.13
N ALA A 280 9.05 9.96 -4.36
CA ALA A 280 7.95 9.07 -4.04
C ALA A 280 7.24 8.61 -5.33
N ILE A 281 6.86 9.55 -6.21
CA ILE A 281 6.25 9.27 -7.51
C ILE A 281 7.15 8.35 -8.35
N ASN A 282 8.43 8.71 -8.50
CA ASN A 282 9.38 7.93 -9.28
C ASN A 282 9.52 6.50 -8.74
N HIS A 283 9.66 6.33 -7.43
CA HIS A 283 9.74 5.01 -6.81
C HIS A 283 8.46 4.18 -7.00
N THR A 284 7.29 4.78 -6.78
CA THR A 284 6.00 4.10 -6.99
C THR A 284 5.82 3.68 -8.45
N LEU A 285 6.20 4.54 -9.42
CA LEU A 285 6.16 4.22 -10.84
C LEU A 285 7.18 3.14 -11.22
N ASN A 286 8.37 3.12 -10.60
CA ASN A 286 9.35 2.04 -10.83
C ASN A 286 8.79 0.69 -10.40
N VAL A 287 8.09 0.62 -9.25
CA VAL A 287 7.41 -0.60 -8.79
C VAL A 287 6.32 -1.02 -9.78
N ILE A 288 5.44 -0.11 -10.20
CA ILE A 288 4.37 -0.38 -11.17
C ILE A 288 4.96 -0.85 -12.51
N ASN A 289 6.00 -0.20 -13.00
CA ASN A 289 6.67 -0.54 -14.25
C ASN A 289 7.33 -1.92 -14.23
N ILE A 290 7.88 -2.35 -13.09
CA ILE A 290 8.40 -3.71 -12.93
C ILE A 290 7.27 -4.72 -13.11
N LEU A 291 6.12 -4.51 -12.45
CA LEU A 291 4.96 -5.40 -12.51
C LEU A 291 4.31 -5.43 -13.90
N ASN A 292 4.19 -4.26 -14.55
CA ASN A 292 3.64 -4.12 -15.89
C ASN A 292 4.43 -4.91 -16.94
N LYS A 293 5.75 -5.02 -16.76
CA LYS A 293 6.63 -5.75 -17.68
C LYS A 293 6.60 -7.27 -17.49
N LEU A 294 5.94 -7.78 -16.46
CA LEU A 294 5.85 -9.21 -16.23
C LEU A 294 4.95 -9.87 -17.29
N THR A 295 5.50 -10.87 -17.97
CA THR A 295 4.74 -11.74 -18.88
C THR A 295 3.74 -12.61 -18.11
N THR A 296 2.73 -13.15 -18.80
CA THR A 296 1.77 -14.09 -18.19
C THR A 296 2.46 -15.32 -17.58
N SER A 297 3.52 -15.83 -18.22
CA SER A 297 4.33 -16.94 -17.67
C SER A 297 5.01 -16.56 -16.35
N GLN A 298 5.52 -15.33 -16.24
CA GLN A 298 6.12 -14.81 -15.01
C GLN A 298 5.07 -14.59 -13.91
N TRP A 299 3.91 -14.04 -14.24
CA TRP A 299 2.79 -13.94 -13.29
C TRP A 299 2.39 -15.31 -12.73
N ASN A 300 2.23 -16.32 -13.59
CA ASN A 300 1.92 -17.69 -13.18
C ASN A 300 3.03 -18.30 -12.29
N ARG A 301 4.30 -17.90 -12.47
CA ARG A 301 5.39 -18.32 -11.58
C ARG A 301 5.31 -17.62 -10.22
N LEU A 302 5.00 -16.32 -10.17
CA LEU A 302 4.79 -15.59 -8.92
C LEU A 302 3.59 -16.15 -8.14
N ASP A 303 2.49 -16.43 -8.83
CA ASP A 303 1.29 -17.07 -8.28
C ASP A 303 1.56 -18.43 -7.65
N ARG A 304 2.47 -19.22 -8.23
CA ARG A 304 2.89 -20.49 -7.65
C ARG A 304 3.76 -20.32 -6.41
N LEU A 305 4.53 -19.23 -6.30
CA LEU A 305 5.30 -18.94 -5.10
C LEU A 305 4.39 -18.49 -3.95
N ASN A 306 3.41 -17.63 -4.27
CA ASN A 306 2.39 -17.06 -3.39
C ASN A 306 2.93 -16.68 -2.01
N ILE A 307 3.92 -15.79 -1.97
CA ILE A 307 4.51 -15.34 -0.70
C ILE A 307 4.11 -13.91 -0.38
N ARG A 308 3.90 -13.67 0.92
CA ARG A 308 3.56 -12.34 1.45
C ARG A 308 4.64 -11.29 1.15
N VAL A 309 5.91 -11.68 1.22
CA VAL A 309 7.07 -10.78 1.05
C VAL A 309 7.40 -10.48 -0.42
N GLU A 310 6.53 -10.84 -1.36
CA GLU A 310 6.77 -10.56 -2.77
C GLU A 310 6.81 -9.06 -3.04
N GLU A 311 5.86 -8.30 -2.48
CA GLU A 311 5.83 -6.84 -2.63
C GLU A 311 7.12 -6.21 -2.13
N GLN A 312 7.62 -6.67 -1.00
CA GLN A 312 8.90 -6.22 -0.45
C GLN A 312 10.08 -6.55 -1.38
N ASN A 313 10.06 -7.70 -2.05
CA ASN A 313 11.10 -8.05 -3.02
C ASN A 313 11.04 -7.17 -4.27
N VAL A 314 9.85 -6.83 -4.78
CA VAL A 314 9.69 -5.88 -5.89
C VAL A 314 10.12 -4.47 -5.49
N HIS A 315 9.73 -4.01 -4.30
CA HIS A 315 10.17 -2.76 -3.69
C HIS A 315 11.70 -2.68 -3.61
N ASN A 316 12.34 -3.73 -3.10
CA ASN A 316 13.80 -3.79 -3.00
C ASN A 316 14.48 -3.83 -4.36
N PHE A 317 13.91 -4.55 -5.32
CA PHE A 317 14.41 -4.54 -6.69
C PHE A 317 14.33 -3.12 -7.28
N ALA A 318 13.23 -2.40 -7.06
CA ALA A 318 13.08 -1.01 -7.48
C ALA A 318 14.16 -0.09 -6.87
N ILE A 319 14.38 -0.17 -5.55
CA ILE A 319 15.42 0.62 -4.87
C ILE A 319 16.82 0.30 -5.41
N ASN A 320 17.17 -0.99 -5.51
CA ASN A 320 18.53 -1.41 -5.86
C ASN A 320 18.87 -1.22 -7.35
N GLU A 321 17.87 -1.33 -8.25
CA GLU A 321 18.09 -1.26 -9.69
C GLU A 321 17.81 0.12 -10.32
N TYR A 322 17.10 1.00 -9.61
CA TYR A 322 16.78 2.34 -10.13
C TYR A 322 17.32 3.45 -9.24
N LEU A 323 17.09 3.40 -7.92
CA LEU A 323 17.54 4.49 -7.03
C LEU A 323 19.04 4.42 -6.74
N TRP A 324 19.55 3.26 -6.30
CA TRP A 324 20.99 3.09 -5.97
C TRP A 324 21.92 3.28 -7.16
N LYS A 325 21.47 2.97 -8.38
CA LYS A 325 22.26 3.17 -9.59
C LYS A 325 22.31 4.64 -10.01
N ASN A 326 21.34 5.45 -9.56
CA ASN A 326 21.34 6.89 -9.82
C ASN A 326 22.17 7.61 -8.75
N LYS A 327 23.39 8.03 -9.12
CA LYS A 327 24.33 8.72 -8.22
C LYS A 327 23.81 10.06 -7.68
N SER A 328 22.79 10.65 -8.30
CA SER A 328 22.16 11.90 -7.80
C SER A 328 21.18 11.66 -6.64
N ILE A 329 20.77 10.42 -6.39
CA ILE A 329 19.84 10.04 -5.34
C ILE A 329 20.62 9.43 -4.18
N LYS A 330 20.42 9.97 -2.97
CA LYS A 330 21.01 9.41 -1.76
C LYS A 330 19.98 8.56 -1.03
N VAL A 331 20.13 7.25 -1.14
CA VAL A 331 19.35 6.30 -0.34
C VAL A 331 20.01 6.15 1.02
N ILE A 332 19.36 6.63 2.08
CA ILE A 332 19.86 6.52 3.45
C ILE A 332 19.04 5.50 4.24
N SER A 333 19.75 4.71 5.05
CA SER A 333 19.10 3.84 6.02
C SER A 333 18.53 4.70 7.14
N ASP A 334 17.21 4.72 7.28
CA ASP A 334 16.51 5.17 8.48
C ASP A 334 16.90 6.57 9.07
N GLY A 335 17.38 7.46 8.21
CA GLY A 335 17.92 8.75 8.65
C GLY A 335 19.30 8.63 9.33
N PRO A 336 19.93 9.75 9.71
CA PRO A 336 21.27 9.71 10.31
C PRO A 336 21.33 9.02 11.69
N ASN A 337 20.18 8.77 12.32
CA ASN A 337 20.08 8.28 13.70
C ASN A 337 19.17 7.06 13.90
N HIS A 338 18.63 6.45 12.83
CA HIS A 338 17.59 5.42 12.91
C HIS A 338 16.27 5.92 13.51
N GLU A 339 15.76 7.02 12.96
CA GLU A 339 14.60 7.76 13.48
C GLU A 339 13.25 7.05 13.17
N ILE A 340 13.21 6.21 12.15
CA ILE A 340 12.08 5.45 11.58
C ILE A 340 12.33 3.94 11.65
N PHE A 341 12.04 3.38 12.81
CA PHE A 341 12.46 2.05 13.17
C PHE A 341 11.44 0.96 12.84
N MET A 342 11.92 -0.27 12.61
CA MET A 342 11.11 -1.48 12.48
C MET A 342 11.70 -2.61 13.32
N LEU A 343 10.87 -3.56 13.79
CA LEU A 343 11.30 -4.56 14.77
C LEU A 343 11.96 -5.82 14.21
N TRP A 344 11.64 -6.18 12.97
CA TRP A 344 12.02 -7.47 12.42
C TRP A 344 13.53 -7.65 12.42
N GLY A 345 14.03 -8.85 12.76
CA GLY A 345 15.46 -9.16 12.75
C GLY A 345 16.33 -8.40 13.76
N ARG A 346 15.75 -7.58 14.65
CA ARG A 346 16.48 -6.75 15.62
C ARG A 346 16.15 -7.19 17.06
N LYS A 347 17.13 -7.06 17.97
CA LYS A 347 16.94 -7.42 19.38
C LYS A 347 16.22 -6.30 20.13
N ILE A 348 15.13 -6.67 20.79
CA ILE A 348 14.36 -5.75 21.64
C ILE A 348 14.99 -5.68 23.02
N VAL A 349 15.05 -4.47 23.58
CA VAL A 349 15.41 -4.33 25.00
C VAL A 349 14.21 -4.74 25.84
N ARG A 350 14.41 -5.73 26.71
CA ARG A 350 13.36 -6.23 27.62
C ARG A 350 12.81 -5.09 28.46
N GLY A 351 11.49 -4.97 28.53
CA GLY A 351 10.81 -4.00 29.38
C GLY A 351 10.51 -2.66 28.74
N GLN A 352 10.85 -2.47 27.45
CA GLN A 352 10.40 -1.29 26.70
C GLN A 352 8.88 -1.17 26.71
N LYS A 353 8.41 0.07 26.90
CA LYS A 353 7.01 0.47 26.88
C LYS A 353 6.92 1.73 26.02
N PHE A 354 5.78 1.93 25.38
CA PHE A 354 5.48 3.14 24.63
C PHE A 354 5.31 4.32 25.61
N PRO A 355 5.86 5.52 25.32
CA PRO A 355 6.55 5.89 24.08
C PRO A 355 8.08 5.72 24.13
N ASP A 356 8.66 4.97 25.06
CA ASP A 356 10.10 4.97 25.31
C ASP A 356 10.88 3.90 24.52
N PHE A 357 10.47 3.59 23.28
CA PHE A 357 11.22 2.66 22.45
C PHE A 357 12.57 3.29 22.09
N LYS A 358 13.64 2.57 22.41
CA LYS A 358 15.01 2.94 22.12
C LYS A 358 15.67 1.90 21.25
N TYR A 359 16.50 2.36 20.33
CA TYR A 359 17.37 1.51 19.54
C TYR A 359 18.80 2.07 19.57
N LYS A 360 19.77 1.21 19.90
CA LYS A 360 21.19 1.59 20.06
C LYS A 360 21.37 2.84 20.94
N GLY A 361 20.58 2.93 22.01
CA GLY A 361 20.60 4.04 22.96
C GLY A 361 19.89 5.32 22.50
N LYS A 362 19.43 5.40 21.24
CA LYS A 362 18.68 6.53 20.69
C LYS A 362 17.18 6.28 20.75
N TYR A 363 16.41 7.35 20.89
CA TYR A 363 14.97 7.31 20.78
C TYR A 363 14.56 7.24 19.30
N VAL A 364 13.54 6.45 19.00
CA VAL A 364 12.98 6.37 17.64
C VAL A 364 11.73 7.25 17.56
N LEU A 365 11.52 7.93 16.44
CA LEU A 365 10.37 8.81 16.23
C LEU A 365 9.16 8.05 15.71
N LEU A 366 9.39 7.10 14.80
CA LEU A 366 8.36 6.23 14.23
C LEU A 366 8.76 4.78 14.47
N PHE A 367 7.79 3.94 14.85
CA PHE A 367 7.99 2.52 15.02
C PHE A 367 6.96 1.67 14.26
N HIS A 368 7.43 0.78 13.37
CA HIS A 368 6.63 -0.15 12.56
C HIS A 368 6.76 -1.60 13.03
N LEU A 369 5.75 -2.40 12.70
CA LEU A 369 5.56 -3.77 13.16
C LEU A 369 5.39 -3.85 14.68
N THR A 370 4.65 -2.89 15.25
CA THR A 370 4.39 -2.80 16.69
C THR A 370 3.84 -4.11 17.28
N TYR A 371 3.07 -4.87 16.50
CA TYR A 371 2.48 -6.15 16.91
C TYR A 371 3.49 -7.27 17.24
N ILE A 372 4.74 -7.16 16.75
CA ILE A 372 5.76 -8.21 16.98
C ILE A 372 6.13 -8.27 18.47
N ASP A 373 6.13 -7.15 19.17
CA ASP A 373 6.31 -7.14 20.63
C ASP A 373 4.97 -6.94 21.33
N LYS A 374 4.40 -8.05 21.81
CA LYS A 374 3.10 -8.02 22.53
C LYS A 374 3.12 -7.13 23.78
N LYS A 375 4.24 -7.01 24.50
CA LYS A 375 4.30 -6.20 25.74
C LYS A 375 4.31 -4.71 25.41
N TYR A 376 5.18 -4.32 24.48
CA TYR A 376 5.25 -2.98 23.97
C TYR A 376 3.92 -2.58 23.29
N CYS A 377 3.39 -3.43 22.41
CA CYS A 377 2.10 -3.23 21.75
C CYS A 377 0.99 -3.00 22.79
N LYS A 378 0.89 -3.86 23.82
CA LYS A 378 -0.07 -3.68 24.93
C LYS A 378 0.12 -2.37 25.70
N SER A 379 1.36 -1.89 25.82
CA SER A 379 1.64 -0.64 26.52
C SER A 379 1.05 0.60 25.82
N ILE A 380 0.86 0.55 24.48
CA ILE A 380 0.27 1.63 23.69
C ILE A 380 -1.12 2.00 24.22
N LYS A 381 -1.95 1.01 24.58
CA LYS A 381 -3.31 1.23 25.08
C LYS A 381 -3.37 2.17 26.29
N TYR A 382 -2.35 2.20 27.14
CA TYR A 382 -2.36 3.05 28.34
C TYR A 382 -2.05 4.51 28.02
N LYS A 383 -1.32 4.77 26.93
CA LYS A 383 -0.95 6.11 26.49
C LYS A 383 -1.89 6.63 25.42
N CYS A 384 -2.37 5.77 24.53
CA CYS A 384 -3.38 6.06 23.51
C CYS A 384 -4.63 5.20 23.82
N PRO A 385 -5.46 5.60 24.79
CA PRO A 385 -6.61 4.80 25.20
C PRO A 385 -7.66 4.67 24.10
N PRO A 386 -8.41 3.54 24.04
CA PRO A 386 -9.53 3.40 23.12
C PRO A 386 -10.58 4.48 23.29
N ILE A 387 -10.88 5.17 22.20
CA ILE A 387 -11.91 6.23 22.18
C ILE A 387 -13.25 5.71 21.64
N PHE A 388 -13.21 4.56 20.94
CA PHE A 388 -14.38 3.88 20.38
C PHE A 388 -14.48 2.45 20.88
N LYS A 389 -15.72 1.93 20.95
CA LYS A 389 -16.01 0.56 21.38
C LYS A 389 -15.83 -0.45 20.21
N PHE A 390 -14.59 -0.72 19.80
CA PHE A 390 -14.30 -1.82 18.86
C PHE A 390 -13.14 -2.70 19.33
N LYS A 391 -13.15 -3.98 18.90
CA LYS A 391 -12.10 -4.96 19.23
C LYS A 391 -11.59 -5.64 17.94
N PRO A 392 -10.26 -5.82 17.80
CA PRO A 392 -9.21 -5.22 18.62
C PRO A 392 -9.02 -3.72 18.33
N TYR A 393 -8.66 -2.91 19.33
CA TYR A 393 -8.44 -1.46 19.17
C TYR A 393 -7.16 -1.15 18.38
N TYR A 394 -6.11 -1.91 18.67
CA TYR A 394 -4.79 -1.86 18.05
C TYR A 394 -4.40 -3.28 17.68
N ARG A 395 -3.64 -3.42 16.61
CA ARG A 395 -3.22 -4.72 16.12
C ARG A 395 -2.09 -5.25 17.00
N CYS A 396 -2.43 -6.12 17.95
CA CYS A 396 -1.59 -7.21 18.46
C CYS A 396 -2.42 -8.50 18.46
#